data_AF-A0A5B6X8A7-F1
#
_entry.id   AF-A0A5B6X8A7-F1
#
_cell.length_a   1.000
_cell.length_b   1.000
_cell.length_c   1.000
_cell.angle_alpha   90.00
_cell.angle_beta   90.00
_cell.angle_gamma   90.00
#
_symmetry.space_group_name_H-M   'P 1'
#
loop_
_entity.id
_entity.type
_entity.pdbx_description
1 polymer ?
#
loop_
_entity_poly.entity_id
_entity_poly.type
_entity_poly.pdbx_seq_one_letter_code
_entity_poly.pdbx_strand_id
1 'polypeptide(L)'
;MNLQIQTQSLSTHFPLPPFPPKPKFLQAKPKRSFKLCSSLSTVSVPPTKTSLKPFPAEVSRTIMELSSIGTLSTLAQDGWPLGVGVRFAVDAEGTPVLCLPQPSPDNRSTLHVQLDQCGLRTPQCTIQGSLTKPADATILRRFDSVWKKRFGESADIDNLYTVDVQRVLQMEDLNEDGVWVTSSDYKNANPDPLRNSAEEIVNEINTNNREDVHRFCNVYVDLDFQRLSTDLLSDNEDQADMPCFKMMLAVVKLLNTSCELIIVWTMMETLVSCLQISSVFDAISLVSEAKMIWVDRLGFDLRIYSPQKGVFDVRIPFPREVTDEKGAKSSFNGMSQLAWEVEKNFHAPDFEKVKELKKIVYSGGR
;
A
#
# COMPACT_ATOMS: atom_id res chain seq x y z
N MET A 1 58.85 -55.07 40.22
CA MET A 1 57.47 -55.35 39.74
C MET A 1 56.50 -55.01 40.86
N ASN A 2 55.34 -54.45 40.51
CA ASN A 2 54.32 -53.82 41.35
C ASN A 2 54.60 -52.39 41.85
N LEU A 3 54.10 -51.43 41.07
CA LEU A 3 53.82 -50.03 41.44
C LEU A 3 52.36 -49.96 41.88
N GLN A 4 52.12 -49.37 43.06
CA GLN A 4 50.79 -49.23 43.65
C GLN A 4 50.58 -47.80 44.19
N ILE A 5 49.65 -47.10 43.53
CA ILE A 5 48.61 -46.18 44.03
C ILE A 5 49.03 -44.96 44.87
N GLN A 6 48.68 -43.75 44.40
CA GLN A 6 47.74 -42.84 45.10
C GLN A 6 47.44 -41.58 44.28
N THR A 7 46.17 -41.39 43.93
CA THR A 7 45.57 -40.17 43.38
C THR A 7 45.31 -39.16 44.49
N GLN A 8 45.88 -37.96 44.39
CA GLN A 8 45.60 -36.83 45.28
C GLN A 8 44.54 -35.90 44.67
N SER A 9 43.48 -35.61 45.43
CA SER A 9 42.54 -34.52 45.19
C SER A 9 42.98 -33.28 45.98
N LEU A 10 43.20 -32.16 45.31
CA LEU A 10 43.47 -30.86 45.94
C LEU A 10 42.15 -30.10 46.16
N SER A 11 41.78 -29.91 47.43
CA SER A 11 40.76 -28.99 47.90
C SER A 11 41.46 -27.87 48.69
N THR A 12 41.21 -26.61 48.33
CA THR A 12 41.60 -25.44 49.11
C THR A 12 40.36 -24.57 49.37
N HIS A 13 40.18 -24.22 50.64
CA HIS A 13 39.04 -23.51 51.21
C HIS A 13 39.27 -21.98 51.28
N PHE A 14 38.14 -21.27 51.51
CA PHE A 14 37.92 -20.00 52.27
C PHE A 14 37.62 -18.72 51.45
N PRO A 15 36.91 -17.71 52.00
CA PRO A 15 35.53 -17.70 52.55
C PRO A 15 34.66 -16.49 52.09
N LEU A 16 33.34 -16.55 52.30
CA LEU A 16 32.38 -15.46 52.05
C LEU A 16 32.28 -14.45 53.22
N PRO A 17 32.18 -13.13 52.97
CA PRO A 17 31.98 -12.10 54.00
C PRO A 17 30.51 -11.94 54.46
N PRO A 18 30.29 -11.32 55.65
CA PRO A 18 29.05 -11.43 56.44
C PRO A 18 27.90 -10.49 56.04
N PHE A 19 26.66 -10.96 56.24
CA PHE A 19 25.42 -10.21 56.04
C PHE A 19 25.20 -9.11 57.11
N PRO A 20 24.84 -7.87 56.72
CA PRO A 20 24.36 -6.85 57.64
C PRO A 20 22.84 -6.98 57.96
N PRO A 21 22.38 -6.37 59.07
CA PRO A 21 21.13 -6.73 59.76
C PRO A 21 19.85 -6.15 59.15
N LYS A 22 18.71 -6.82 59.41
CA LYS A 22 17.36 -6.44 58.95
C LYS A 22 16.96 -5.02 59.39
N PRO A 23 16.49 -4.16 58.48
CA PRO A 23 15.89 -2.87 58.85
C PRO A 23 14.44 -3.03 59.36
N LYS A 24 14.11 -2.22 60.37
CA LYS A 24 12.87 -2.20 61.14
C LYS A 24 11.70 -1.64 60.33
N PHE A 25 10.52 -2.22 60.55
CA PHE A 25 9.25 -1.85 59.92
C PHE A 25 8.85 -0.42 60.35
N LEU A 26 8.89 0.52 59.40
CA LEU A 26 8.31 1.86 59.55
C LEU A 26 6.97 1.88 58.81
N GLN A 27 5.88 2.07 59.56
CA GLN A 27 4.55 2.28 58.98
C GLN A 27 4.53 3.57 58.15
N ALA A 28 4.29 3.43 56.85
CA ALA A 28 4.10 4.56 55.94
C ALA A 28 2.66 5.09 56.03
N LYS A 29 2.53 6.40 56.26
CA LYS A 29 1.27 7.17 56.23
C LYS A 29 0.64 7.15 54.83
N PRO A 30 -0.70 7.28 54.70
CA PRO A 30 -1.39 7.15 53.42
C PRO A 30 -1.00 8.28 52.46
N LYS A 31 -0.40 7.93 51.32
CA LYS A 31 -0.13 8.87 50.23
C LYS A 31 -1.35 8.94 49.31
N ARG A 32 -1.77 10.17 49.03
CA ARG A 32 -2.89 10.57 48.17
C ARG A 32 -2.80 9.89 46.80
N SER A 33 -3.94 9.35 46.35
CA SER A 33 -4.19 8.91 44.99
C SER A 33 -4.00 10.10 44.04
N PHE A 34 -2.93 10.08 43.26
CA PHE A 34 -2.82 10.90 42.07
C PHE A 34 -3.60 10.17 40.96
N LYS A 35 -4.83 10.60 40.71
CA LYS A 35 -5.53 10.28 39.46
C LYS A 35 -4.77 10.96 38.34
N LEU A 36 -4.04 10.18 37.55
CA LEU A 36 -3.56 10.63 36.25
C LEU A 36 -4.80 10.65 35.32
N CYS A 37 -5.50 11.78 35.28
CA CYS A 37 -6.45 12.03 34.22
C CYS A 37 -5.64 12.30 32.94
N SER A 38 -5.45 11.27 32.12
CA SER A 38 -5.10 11.44 30.72
C SER A 38 -6.31 12.03 30.01
N SER A 39 -6.39 13.36 29.97
CA SER A 39 -7.29 14.07 29.08
C SER A 39 -6.87 13.81 27.63
N LEU A 40 -7.45 12.77 27.03
CA LEU A 40 -7.57 12.65 25.57
C LEU A 40 -8.47 13.80 25.12
N SER A 41 -7.85 14.86 24.62
CA SER A 41 -8.56 15.89 23.87
C SER A 41 -9.10 15.25 22.59
N THR A 42 -10.38 14.88 22.61
CA THR A 42 -11.14 14.52 21.40
C THR A 42 -11.36 15.80 20.59
N VAL A 43 -10.36 16.14 19.76
CA VAL A 43 -10.60 17.07 18.66
C VAL A 43 -11.47 16.32 17.65
N SER A 44 -12.78 16.54 17.77
CA SER A 44 -13.75 16.20 16.74
C SER A 44 -13.49 17.10 15.54
N VAL A 45 -12.61 16.66 14.65
CA VAL A 45 -12.46 17.26 13.32
C VAL A 45 -13.77 16.94 12.57
N PRO A 46 -14.48 17.93 12.01
CA PRO A 46 -15.67 17.66 11.23
C PRO A 46 -15.30 16.81 10.01
N PRO A 47 -16.15 15.88 9.56
CA PRO A 47 -15.88 15.08 8.37
C PRO A 47 -16.02 15.98 7.14
N THR A 48 -14.97 16.73 6.81
CA THR A 48 -14.65 17.03 5.42
C THR A 48 -14.65 15.69 4.69
N LYS A 49 -15.31 15.57 3.54
CA LYS A 49 -15.19 14.36 2.69
C LYS A 49 -13.70 14.07 2.47
N THR A 50 -13.12 13.19 3.28
CA THR A 50 -11.70 12.86 3.25
C THR A 50 -11.53 11.95 2.05
N SER A 51 -10.99 12.50 0.96
CA SER A 51 -10.51 11.67 -0.15
C SER A 51 -9.53 10.66 0.43
N LEU A 52 -9.75 9.36 0.15
CA LEU A 52 -8.87 8.28 0.64
C LEU A 52 -7.60 8.16 -0.21
N LYS A 53 -7.59 8.79 -1.40
CA LYS A 53 -6.47 8.86 -2.34
C LYS A 53 -6.03 10.31 -2.56
N PRO A 54 -4.76 10.56 -2.91
CA PRO A 54 -4.31 11.88 -3.33
C PRO A 54 -5.12 12.39 -4.53
N PHE A 55 -5.25 13.70 -4.66
CA PHE A 55 -5.97 14.27 -5.81
C PHE A 55 -5.21 13.97 -7.11
N PRO A 56 -5.91 13.81 -8.25
CA PRO A 56 -5.28 13.56 -9.56
C PRO A 56 -4.15 14.56 -9.92
N ALA A 57 -4.27 15.81 -9.46
CA ALA A 57 -3.23 16.82 -9.59
C ALA A 57 -1.94 16.45 -8.83
N GLU A 58 -2.06 16.02 -7.57
CA GLU A 58 -0.94 15.59 -6.74
C GLU A 58 -0.27 14.33 -7.31
N VAL A 59 -1.06 13.37 -7.80
CA VAL A 59 -0.56 12.17 -8.49
C VAL A 59 0.23 12.57 -9.74
N SER A 60 -0.30 13.48 -10.56
CA SER A 60 0.39 13.99 -11.75
C SER A 60 1.70 14.69 -11.41
N ARG A 61 1.71 15.53 -10.36
CA ARG A 61 2.93 16.20 -9.87
C ARG A 61 3.96 15.19 -9.37
N THR A 62 3.51 14.11 -8.74
CA THR A 62 4.37 13.01 -8.27
C THR A 62 4.99 12.24 -9.42
N ILE A 63 4.21 11.86 -10.44
CA ILE A 63 4.70 11.19 -11.66
C ILE A 63 5.79 12.03 -12.33
N MET A 64 5.54 13.32 -12.51
CA MET A 64 6.47 14.22 -13.18
C MET A 64 7.78 14.44 -12.41
N GLU A 65 7.75 14.36 -11.08
CA GLU A 65 8.93 14.48 -10.22
C GLU A 65 9.77 13.19 -10.19
N LEU A 66 9.13 12.01 -10.18
CA LEU A 66 9.82 10.71 -10.16
C LEU A 66 10.33 10.29 -11.55
N SER A 67 9.54 10.48 -12.60
CA SER A 67 9.89 10.06 -13.96
C SER A 67 10.66 11.15 -14.70
N SER A 68 11.71 10.78 -15.43
CA SER A 68 12.58 11.70 -16.20
C SER A 68 12.51 11.52 -17.71
N ILE A 69 11.75 10.53 -18.17
CA ILE A 69 11.58 10.15 -19.58
C ILE A 69 10.08 10.18 -19.91
N GLY A 70 9.75 10.68 -21.09
CA GLY A 70 8.37 10.70 -21.60
C GLY A 70 8.32 10.67 -23.12
N THR A 71 7.11 10.72 -23.65
CA THR A 71 6.86 10.81 -25.10
C THR A 71 6.25 12.18 -25.40
N LEU A 72 7.00 13.00 -26.14
CA LEU A 72 6.50 14.25 -26.69
C LEU A 72 5.78 13.95 -28.00
N SER A 73 4.48 14.25 -28.07
CA SER A 73 3.69 14.15 -29.30
C SER A 73 3.47 15.53 -29.89
N THR A 74 3.82 15.69 -31.17
CA THR A 74 3.63 16.92 -31.96
C THR A 74 3.00 16.59 -33.31
N LEU A 75 2.62 17.61 -34.06
CA LEU A 75 2.20 17.46 -35.45
C LEU A 75 3.41 17.63 -36.37
N ALA A 76 3.64 16.67 -37.26
CA ALA A 76 4.62 16.79 -38.33
C ALA A 76 4.13 17.78 -39.40
N GLN A 77 5.03 18.20 -40.30
CA GLN A 77 4.71 19.19 -41.34
C GLN A 77 3.61 18.72 -42.31
N ASP A 78 3.48 17.41 -42.49
CA ASP A 78 2.45 16.76 -43.30
C ASP A 78 1.14 16.50 -42.55
N GLY A 79 1.04 16.94 -41.29
CA GLY A 79 -0.14 16.83 -40.45
C GLY A 79 -0.27 15.50 -39.69
N TRP A 80 0.65 14.55 -39.86
CA TRP A 80 0.62 13.30 -39.10
C TRP A 80 1.05 13.50 -37.64
N PRO A 81 0.43 12.79 -36.67
CA PRO A 81 0.90 12.80 -35.30
C PRO A 81 2.24 12.06 -35.21
N LEU A 82 3.22 12.68 -34.56
CA LEU A 82 4.55 12.13 -34.33
C LEU A 82 4.87 12.12 -32.83
N GLY A 83 5.16 10.94 -32.29
CA GLY A 83 5.62 10.75 -30.92
C GLY A 83 7.13 10.52 -30.86
N VAL A 84 7.85 11.31 -30.07
CA VAL A 84 9.31 11.22 -29.89
C VAL A 84 9.63 11.02 -28.41
N GLY A 85 10.52 10.07 -28.11
CA GLY A 85 11.04 9.88 -26.75
C GLY A 85 11.93 11.05 -26.33
N VAL A 86 11.64 11.64 -25.18
CA VAL A 86 12.35 12.83 -24.67
C VAL A 86 12.72 12.65 -23.20
N ARG A 87 13.83 13.27 -22.79
CA ARG A 87 14.13 13.52 -21.38
C ARG A 87 13.55 14.86 -20.98
N PHE A 88 13.12 14.97 -19.73
CA PHE A 88 12.59 16.22 -19.20
C PHE A 88 12.99 16.45 -17.75
N ALA A 89 13.05 17.72 -17.36
CA ALA A 89 13.06 18.15 -15.98
C ALA A 89 11.75 18.89 -15.68
N VAL A 90 11.42 19.07 -14.39
CA VAL A 90 10.28 19.89 -13.99
C VAL A 90 10.72 20.97 -13.01
N ASP A 91 10.11 22.13 -13.14
CA ASP A 91 10.33 23.21 -12.19
C ASP A 91 9.41 23.10 -10.96
N ALA A 92 9.50 24.08 -10.05
CA ALA A 92 8.71 24.08 -8.82
C ALA A 92 7.18 24.10 -9.06
N GLU A 93 6.73 24.62 -10.21
CA GLU A 93 5.32 24.69 -10.60
C GLU A 93 4.87 23.45 -11.39
N GLY A 94 5.81 22.59 -11.80
CA GLY A 94 5.56 21.40 -12.61
C GLY A 94 5.61 21.63 -14.11
N THR A 95 6.09 22.80 -14.53
CA THR A 95 6.31 23.07 -15.96
C THR A 95 7.44 22.18 -16.46
N PRO A 96 7.20 21.33 -17.47
CA PRO A 96 8.25 20.49 -18.01
C PRO A 96 9.21 21.30 -18.89
N VAL A 97 10.49 21.05 -18.69
CA VAL A 97 11.63 21.60 -19.42
C VAL A 97 12.25 20.48 -20.25
N LEU A 98 12.42 20.73 -21.55
CA LEU A 98 12.85 19.77 -22.55
C LEU A 98 14.04 20.33 -23.34
N CYS A 99 14.94 19.45 -23.80
CA CYS A 99 15.96 19.78 -24.78
C CYS A 99 15.55 19.18 -26.14
N LEU A 100 15.18 20.02 -27.11
CA LEU A 100 14.68 19.61 -28.42
C LEU A 100 15.52 20.23 -29.54
N PRO A 101 16.28 19.46 -30.31
CA PRO A 101 17.13 20.00 -31.38
C PRO A 101 16.32 20.47 -32.60
N GLN A 102 15.15 19.90 -32.84
CA GLN A 102 14.30 20.24 -33.99
C GLN A 102 12.83 20.28 -33.54
N PRO A 103 12.29 21.44 -33.12
CA PRO A 103 10.88 21.56 -32.79
C PRO A 103 10.02 21.54 -34.05
N SER A 104 8.75 21.12 -33.91
CA SER A 104 7.74 21.33 -34.95
C SER A 104 7.43 22.83 -35.09
N PRO A 105 7.09 23.32 -36.30
CA PRO A 105 6.54 24.68 -36.46
C PRO A 105 5.19 24.86 -35.74
N ASP A 106 4.41 23.79 -35.57
CA ASP A 106 3.21 23.80 -34.72
C ASP A 106 3.64 23.62 -33.26
N ASN A 107 3.27 24.57 -32.41
CA ASN A 107 3.61 24.52 -31.00
C ASN A 107 2.68 23.62 -30.18
N ARG A 108 1.53 23.18 -30.72
CA ARG A 108 0.63 22.27 -30.02
C ARG A 108 1.33 20.95 -29.76
N SER A 109 1.38 20.57 -28.49
CA SER A 109 2.10 19.38 -28.06
C SER A 109 1.42 18.71 -26.89
N THR A 110 1.72 17.42 -26.73
CA THR A 110 1.45 16.70 -25.49
C THR A 110 2.71 16.02 -24.99
N LEU A 111 2.89 15.97 -23.67
CA LEU A 111 3.95 15.21 -23.03
C LEU A 111 3.30 14.10 -22.20
N HIS A 112 3.45 12.86 -22.65
CA HIS A 112 2.99 11.66 -21.96
C HIS A 112 4.11 11.09 -21.09
N VAL A 113 3.79 10.78 -19.83
CA VAL A 113 4.74 10.24 -18.85
C VAL A 113 4.08 9.12 -18.08
N GLN A 114 4.85 8.06 -17.83
CA GLN A 114 4.42 6.88 -17.08
C GLN A 114 5.29 6.71 -15.83
N LEU A 115 4.73 6.11 -14.79
CA LEU A 115 5.43 5.69 -13.59
C LEU A 115 5.11 4.21 -13.33
N ASP A 116 6.11 3.33 -13.38
CA ASP A 116 5.92 1.92 -13.02
C ASP A 116 5.89 1.80 -11.49
N GLN A 117 4.83 1.21 -10.94
CA GLN A 117 4.68 0.96 -9.52
C GLN A 117 4.80 -0.54 -9.25
N CYS A 118 6.02 -0.93 -8.89
CA CYS A 118 6.40 -2.31 -8.52
C CYS A 118 6.02 -3.36 -9.59
N GLY A 119 5.98 -3.00 -10.87
CA GLY A 119 5.57 -3.87 -11.97
C GLY A 119 4.11 -4.31 -11.96
N LEU A 120 3.29 -3.78 -11.05
CA LEU A 120 1.88 -4.16 -10.88
C LEU A 120 0.92 -3.14 -11.49
N ARG A 121 1.24 -1.85 -11.39
CA ARG A 121 0.38 -0.75 -11.86
C ARG A 121 1.22 0.30 -12.57
N THR A 122 0.66 0.98 -13.56
CA THR A 122 1.38 2.06 -14.27
C THR A 122 0.52 3.32 -14.36
N PRO A 123 0.49 4.15 -13.30
CA PRO A 123 -0.11 5.47 -13.38
C PRO A 123 0.56 6.32 -14.45
N GLN A 124 -0.26 7.14 -15.11
CA GLN A 124 0.17 7.93 -16.25
C GLN A 124 -0.38 9.35 -16.14
N CYS A 125 0.36 10.30 -16.70
CA CYS A 125 -0.18 11.63 -16.97
C CYS A 125 0.22 12.11 -18.36
N THR A 126 -0.71 12.78 -19.03
CA THR A 126 -0.48 13.43 -20.33
C THR A 126 -0.73 14.92 -20.16
N ILE A 127 0.33 15.71 -20.20
CA ILE A 127 0.27 17.17 -20.21
C ILE A 127 -0.08 17.61 -21.62
N GLN A 128 -1.16 18.37 -21.79
CA GLN A 128 -1.49 19.03 -23.04
C GLN A 128 -1.15 20.52 -22.93
N GLY A 129 -0.44 21.04 -23.92
CA GLY A 129 0.05 22.41 -23.88
C GLY A 129 0.69 22.88 -25.18
N SER A 130 1.44 23.97 -25.07
CA SER A 130 2.16 24.57 -26.19
C SER A 130 3.66 24.62 -25.91
N LEU A 131 4.47 24.19 -26.88
CA LEU A 131 5.93 24.34 -26.83
C LEU A 131 6.28 25.82 -26.95
N THR A 132 7.05 26.30 -25.99
CA THR A 132 7.52 27.68 -25.95
C THR A 132 9.02 27.69 -25.74
N LYS A 133 9.72 28.54 -26.51
CA LYS A 133 11.14 28.81 -26.27
C LYS A 133 11.25 30.01 -25.32
N PRO A 134 11.80 29.84 -24.11
CA PRO A 134 11.97 30.96 -23.18
C PRO A 134 13.01 31.94 -23.73
N ALA A 135 12.63 33.21 -23.86
CA ALA A 135 13.50 34.27 -24.37
C ALA A 135 14.32 34.98 -23.26
N ASP A 136 13.83 34.97 -22.02
CA ASP A 136 14.47 35.64 -20.90
C ASP A 136 15.68 34.84 -20.38
N ALA A 137 16.85 35.46 -20.38
CA ALA A 137 18.10 34.88 -19.87
C ALA A 137 18.01 34.45 -18.40
N THR A 138 17.19 35.11 -17.59
CA THR A 138 16.98 34.76 -16.17
C THR A 138 16.23 33.43 -16.05
N ILE A 139 15.20 33.25 -16.88
CA ILE A 139 14.41 32.02 -16.95
C ILE A 139 15.28 30.87 -17.48
N LEU A 140 16.08 31.11 -18.52
CA LEU A 140 17.01 30.11 -19.07
C LEU A 140 18.01 29.62 -18.01
N ARG A 141 18.61 30.53 -17.22
CA ARG A 141 19.53 30.15 -16.13
C ARG A 141 18.83 29.32 -15.03
N ARG A 142 17.58 29.66 -14.70
CA ARG A 142 16.77 28.87 -13.76
C ARG A 142 16.54 27.46 -14.31
N PHE A 143 16.17 27.33 -15.58
CA PHE A 143 15.92 26.03 -16.20
C PHE A 143 17.18 25.19 -16.38
N ASP A 144 18.33 25.78 -16.73
CA ASP A 144 19.62 25.08 -16.70
C ASP A 144 19.94 24.56 -15.29
N SER A 145 19.67 25.34 -14.25
CA SER A 145 19.86 24.91 -12.86
C SER A 145 18.94 23.74 -12.48
N VAL A 146 17.68 23.77 -12.93
CA VAL A 146 16.70 22.68 -12.74
C VAL A 146 17.17 21.41 -13.48
N TRP A 147 17.61 21.54 -14.72
CA TRP A 147 18.13 20.44 -15.52
C TRP A 147 19.38 19.82 -14.89
N LYS A 148 20.33 20.66 -14.47
CA LYS A 148 21.56 20.24 -13.80
C LYS A 148 21.31 19.56 -12.46
N LYS A 149 20.35 20.04 -11.69
CA LYS A 149 19.92 19.38 -10.46
C LYS A 149 19.39 17.97 -10.75
N ARG A 150 18.66 17.78 -11.85
CA ARG A 150 18.04 16.50 -12.20
C ARG A 150 19.00 15.49 -12.83
N PHE A 151 19.84 15.95 -13.76
CA PHE A 151 20.67 15.07 -14.59
C PHE A 151 22.18 15.13 -14.29
N GLY A 152 22.63 16.09 -13.47
CA GLY A 152 24.06 16.27 -13.17
C GLY A 152 24.88 16.93 -14.29
N GLU A 153 24.23 17.34 -15.39
CA GLU A 153 24.82 17.97 -16.57
C GLU A 153 24.13 19.30 -16.90
N SER A 154 24.81 20.21 -17.60
CA SER A 154 24.17 21.45 -18.07
C SER A 154 23.29 21.20 -19.29
N ALA A 155 22.19 21.95 -19.41
CA ALA A 155 21.31 21.88 -20.56
C ALA A 155 21.92 22.59 -21.77
N ASP A 156 21.53 22.15 -22.96
CA ASP A 156 21.76 22.91 -24.18
C ASP A 156 20.76 24.07 -24.25
N ILE A 157 21.22 25.26 -23.86
CA ILE A 157 20.41 26.48 -23.73
C ILE A 157 19.73 26.83 -25.06
N ASP A 158 20.41 26.59 -26.19
CA ASP A 158 19.88 26.94 -27.52
C ASP A 158 18.71 26.03 -27.93
N ASN A 159 18.66 24.82 -27.37
CA ASN A 159 17.65 23.82 -27.63
C ASN A 159 16.68 23.62 -26.46
N LEU A 160 16.65 24.55 -25.50
CA LEU A 160 15.77 24.46 -24.33
C LEU A 160 14.37 24.97 -24.65
N TYR A 161 13.37 24.14 -24.37
CA TYR A 161 11.94 24.42 -24.54
C TYR A 161 11.18 24.11 -23.25
N THR A 162 10.04 24.76 -23.08
CA THR A 162 9.05 24.41 -22.05
C THR A 162 7.73 24.06 -22.69
N VAL A 163 6.92 23.25 -22.01
CA VAL A 163 5.51 23.06 -22.39
C VAL A 163 4.65 23.90 -21.47
N ASP A 164 4.03 24.94 -22.00
CA ASP A 164 3.03 25.73 -21.27
C ASP A 164 1.79 24.88 -21.00
N VAL A 165 1.57 24.54 -19.73
CA VAL A 165 0.57 23.56 -19.31
C VAL A 165 -0.82 24.15 -19.39
N GLN A 166 -1.67 23.62 -20.27
CA GLN A 166 -3.07 24.03 -20.38
C GLN A 166 -3.99 23.14 -19.54
N ARG A 167 -3.76 21.82 -19.59
CA ARG A 167 -4.48 20.82 -18.80
C ARG A 167 -3.70 19.51 -18.77
N VAL A 168 -4.00 18.67 -17.79
CA VAL A 168 -3.33 17.37 -17.60
C VAL A 168 -4.37 16.27 -17.55
N LEU A 169 -4.20 15.21 -18.33
CA LEU A 169 -5.00 13.99 -18.21
C LEU A 169 -4.27 13.02 -17.29
N GLN A 170 -4.85 12.66 -16.15
CA GLN A 170 -4.29 11.69 -15.22
C GLN A 170 -5.03 10.35 -15.31
N MET A 171 -4.30 9.25 -15.38
CA MET A 171 -4.84 7.88 -15.41
C MET A 171 -4.20 7.08 -14.27
N GLU A 172 -5.01 6.31 -13.53
CA GLU A 172 -4.51 5.48 -12.42
C GLU A 172 -3.73 4.27 -12.93
N ASP A 173 -4.10 3.75 -14.11
CA ASP A 173 -3.46 2.62 -14.76
C ASP A 173 -3.68 2.62 -16.28
N LEU A 174 -3.10 1.65 -16.97
CA LEU A 174 -3.39 1.38 -18.38
C LEU A 174 -4.86 0.98 -18.59
N ASN A 175 -5.41 1.36 -19.75
CA ASN A 175 -6.81 1.09 -20.15
C ASN A 175 -7.88 1.78 -19.28
N GLU A 176 -7.57 2.96 -18.77
CA GLU A 176 -8.53 3.80 -18.03
C GLU A 176 -8.80 5.11 -18.78
N ASP A 177 -10.03 5.64 -18.65
CA ASP A 177 -10.44 6.89 -19.31
C ASP A 177 -9.71 8.12 -18.76
N GLY A 178 -9.24 8.04 -17.51
CA GLY A 178 -8.55 9.12 -16.81
C GLY A 178 -9.44 10.30 -16.42
N VAL A 179 -8.84 11.26 -15.72
CA VAL A 179 -9.49 12.48 -15.24
C VAL A 179 -8.70 13.70 -15.71
N TRP A 180 -9.41 14.68 -16.27
CA TRP A 180 -8.83 15.96 -16.64
C TRP A 180 -8.62 16.85 -15.41
N VAL A 181 -7.41 17.40 -15.30
CA VAL A 181 -6.95 18.32 -14.26
C VAL A 181 -6.66 19.67 -14.92
N THR A 182 -7.12 20.75 -14.29
CA THR A 182 -6.85 22.11 -14.77
C THR A 182 -5.38 22.48 -14.55
N SER A 183 -4.84 23.38 -15.36
CA SER A 183 -3.46 23.87 -15.17
C SER A 183 -3.25 24.52 -13.80
N SER A 184 -4.27 25.19 -13.26
CA SER A 184 -4.21 25.84 -11.95
C SER A 184 -4.12 24.82 -10.81
N ASP A 185 -4.96 23.78 -10.84
CA ASP A 185 -4.93 22.71 -9.84
C ASP A 185 -3.60 21.94 -9.90
N TYR A 186 -3.12 21.64 -11.11
CA TYR A 186 -1.83 21.01 -11.32
C TYR A 186 -0.68 21.85 -10.74
N LYS A 187 -0.63 23.16 -11.07
CA LYS A 187 0.40 24.09 -10.61
C LYS A 187 0.42 24.25 -9.09
N ASN A 188 -0.75 24.27 -8.46
CA ASN A 188 -0.89 24.46 -7.01
C ASN A 188 -0.73 23.16 -6.21
N ALA A 189 -0.79 22.00 -6.87
CA ALA A 189 -0.60 20.71 -6.22
C ALA A 189 0.88 20.44 -5.89
N ASN A 190 1.09 19.76 -4.77
CA ASN A 190 2.41 19.32 -4.35
C ASN A 190 2.60 17.83 -4.69
N PRO A 191 3.81 17.43 -5.13
CA PRO A 191 4.17 16.01 -5.19
C PRO A 191 4.05 15.35 -3.80
N ASP A 192 3.70 14.08 -3.78
CA ASP A 192 3.53 13.33 -2.54
C ASP A 192 4.82 13.33 -1.68
N PRO A 193 4.74 13.56 -0.36
CA PRO A 193 5.92 13.62 0.50
C PRO A 193 6.67 12.29 0.61
N LEU A 194 6.00 11.14 0.40
CA LEU A 194 6.61 9.82 0.48
C LEU A 194 7.21 9.35 -0.85
N ARG A 195 7.01 10.07 -1.96
CA ARG A 195 7.36 9.61 -3.32
C ARG A 195 8.77 9.02 -3.48
N ASN A 196 9.76 9.54 -2.76
CA ASN A 196 11.16 9.10 -2.87
C ASN A 196 11.46 7.81 -2.09
N SER A 197 10.66 7.51 -1.06
CA SER A 197 10.82 6.30 -0.22
C SER A 197 9.70 5.29 -0.43
N ALA A 198 8.64 5.63 -1.18
CA ALA A 198 7.49 4.77 -1.40
C ALA A 198 7.86 3.40 -1.97
N GLU A 199 8.69 3.36 -3.01
CA GLU A 199 9.14 2.09 -3.62
C GLU A 199 9.93 1.21 -2.63
N GLU A 200 10.82 1.82 -1.85
CA GLU A 200 11.61 1.11 -0.84
C GLU A 200 10.72 0.55 0.29
N ILE A 201 9.79 1.37 0.81
CA ILE A 201 8.82 0.94 1.83
C ILE A 201 7.99 -0.24 1.32
N VAL A 202 7.49 -0.16 0.09
CA VAL A 202 6.67 -1.23 -0.52
C VAL A 202 7.49 -2.52 -0.67
N ASN A 203 8.73 -2.43 -1.14
CA ASN A 203 9.61 -3.58 -1.28
C ASN A 203 9.96 -4.21 0.08
N GLU A 204 10.21 -3.40 1.11
CA GLU A 204 10.46 -3.85 2.49
C GLU A 204 9.24 -4.61 3.04
N ILE A 205 8.04 -4.03 2.93
CA ILE A 205 6.79 -4.63 3.43
C ILE A 205 6.45 -5.92 2.68
N ASN A 206 6.56 -5.93 1.36
CA ASN A 206 6.29 -7.12 0.55
C ASN A 206 7.29 -8.26 0.81
N THR A 207 8.47 -7.96 1.34
CA THR A 207 9.49 -8.97 1.68
C THR A 207 9.31 -9.47 3.11
N ASN A 208 9.15 -8.56 4.08
CA ASN A 208 9.26 -8.86 5.51
C ASN A 208 7.92 -8.97 6.23
N ASN A 209 6.85 -8.37 5.69
CA ASN A 209 5.56 -8.20 6.37
C ASN A 209 4.38 -8.80 5.57
N ARG A 210 4.65 -9.84 4.77
CA ARG A 210 3.61 -10.51 3.96
C ARG A 210 2.42 -11.02 4.78
N GLU A 211 2.67 -11.50 6.00
CA GLU A 211 1.61 -11.96 6.90
C GLU A 211 0.68 -10.81 7.33
N ASP A 212 1.24 -9.62 7.59
CA ASP A 212 0.45 -8.43 7.93
C ASP A 212 -0.38 -7.96 6.74
N VAL A 213 0.21 -7.95 5.55
CA VAL A 213 -0.50 -7.61 4.29
C VAL A 213 -1.66 -8.58 4.03
N HIS A 214 -1.47 -9.88 4.26
CA HIS A 214 -2.55 -10.87 4.17
C HIS A 214 -3.63 -10.63 5.23
N ARG A 215 -3.23 -10.38 6.49
CA ARG A 215 -4.16 -10.07 7.59
C ARG A 215 -5.01 -8.83 7.30
N PHE A 216 -4.43 -7.79 6.69
CA PHE A 216 -5.15 -6.58 6.29
C PHE A 216 -6.31 -6.88 5.34
N CYS A 217 -6.16 -7.85 4.44
CA CYS A 217 -7.22 -8.25 3.53
C CYS A 217 -8.44 -8.80 4.27
N ASN A 218 -8.26 -9.46 5.41
CA ASN A 218 -9.35 -10.05 6.20
C ASN A 218 -9.95 -9.04 7.19
N VAL A 219 -9.11 -8.18 7.75
CA VAL A 219 -9.49 -7.26 8.84
C VAL A 219 -10.03 -5.93 8.30
N TYR A 220 -9.35 -5.31 7.33
CA TYR A 220 -9.67 -3.97 6.85
C TYR A 220 -10.50 -3.95 5.58
N VAL A 221 -10.64 -5.07 4.87
CA VAL A 221 -11.36 -5.14 3.59
C VAL A 221 -12.57 -6.07 3.72
N ASP A 222 -13.71 -5.63 3.21
CA ASP A 222 -14.93 -6.41 3.12
C ASP A 222 -14.93 -7.25 1.83
N LEU A 223 -14.32 -8.43 1.92
CA LEU A 223 -14.24 -9.38 0.80
C LEU A 223 -15.58 -10.10 0.52
N ASP A 224 -16.57 -9.95 1.41
CA ASP A 224 -17.90 -10.56 1.31
C ASP A 224 -18.86 -9.75 0.43
N PHE A 225 -18.54 -8.50 0.09
CA PHE A 225 -19.41 -7.64 -0.74
C PHE A 225 -19.66 -8.19 -2.17
N GLN A 226 -18.89 -9.19 -2.60
CA GLN A 226 -19.13 -9.94 -3.86
C GLN A 226 -19.86 -11.28 -3.68
N ARG A 227 -20.30 -11.67 -2.48
CA ARG A 227 -21.25 -12.80 -2.33
C ARG A 227 -22.64 -12.48 -2.90
N LEU A 228 -22.97 -11.19 -3.06
CA LEU A 228 -24.30 -10.74 -3.49
C LEU A 228 -24.56 -10.82 -5.01
N SER A 229 -23.63 -11.32 -5.83
CA SER A 229 -23.95 -11.71 -7.23
C SER A 229 -24.29 -13.21 -7.37
N THR A 230 -24.41 -13.94 -6.27
CA THR A 230 -24.87 -15.34 -6.24
C THR A 230 -26.36 -15.49 -5.92
N ASP A 231 -27.14 -14.40 -5.91
CA ASP A 231 -28.61 -14.45 -5.85
C ASP A 231 -29.26 -14.71 -7.23
N LEU A 232 -28.48 -15.08 -8.25
CA LEU A 232 -28.98 -15.59 -9.53
C LEU A 232 -28.94 -17.13 -9.65
N LEU A 233 -28.70 -17.83 -8.54
CA LEU A 233 -28.83 -19.31 -8.48
C LEU A 233 -29.85 -19.79 -7.45
N SER A 234 -30.76 -18.94 -6.97
CA SER A 234 -31.91 -19.39 -6.16
C SER A 234 -33.00 -20.10 -6.96
N ASP A 235 -32.87 -20.22 -8.28
CA ASP A 235 -33.92 -20.82 -9.13
C ASP A 235 -33.55 -22.17 -9.77
N ASN A 236 -32.52 -22.88 -9.28
CA ASN A 236 -32.27 -24.26 -9.72
C ASN A 236 -31.87 -25.16 -8.54
N GLU A 237 -32.87 -25.55 -7.74
CA GLU A 237 -32.73 -26.55 -6.67
C GLU A 237 -32.67 -28.01 -7.21
N ASP A 238 -32.56 -28.20 -8.53
CA ASP A 238 -32.68 -29.51 -9.18
C ASP A 238 -31.45 -29.93 -10.01
N GLN A 239 -30.20 -29.57 -9.65
CA GLN A 239 -29.05 -30.26 -10.26
C GLN A 239 -27.73 -30.12 -9.47
N ALA A 240 -27.67 -30.60 -8.22
CA ALA A 240 -26.40 -30.83 -7.54
C ALA A 240 -26.43 -32.15 -6.77
N ASP A 241 -26.29 -33.26 -7.49
CA ASP A 241 -25.94 -34.55 -6.89
C ASP A 241 -24.44 -34.60 -6.61
N MET A 242 -24.05 -33.94 -5.52
CA MET A 242 -22.77 -34.15 -4.86
C MET A 242 -23.05 -34.69 -3.45
N PRO A 243 -22.84 -35.99 -3.19
CA PRO A 243 -23.15 -36.64 -1.91
C PRO A 243 -22.52 -35.92 -0.70
N CYS A 244 -21.33 -35.33 -0.90
CA CYS A 244 -20.57 -34.66 0.15
C CYS A 244 -21.23 -33.36 0.64
N PHE A 245 -21.90 -32.61 -0.24
CA PHE A 245 -22.52 -31.33 0.12
C PHE A 245 -23.81 -31.54 0.92
N LYS A 246 -24.62 -32.52 0.51
CA LYS A 246 -25.79 -32.99 1.28
C LYS A 246 -25.37 -33.51 2.66
N MET A 247 -24.23 -34.20 2.75
CA MET A 247 -23.68 -34.70 4.01
C MET A 247 -23.21 -33.56 4.94
N MET A 248 -22.55 -32.54 4.39
CA MET A 248 -22.08 -31.38 5.17
C MET A 248 -23.24 -30.53 5.72
N LEU A 249 -24.27 -30.28 4.91
CA LEU A 249 -25.48 -29.57 5.35
C LEU A 249 -26.26 -30.37 6.42
N ALA A 250 -26.29 -31.70 6.30
CA ALA A 250 -26.93 -32.58 7.28
C ALA A 250 -26.19 -32.56 8.64
N VAL A 251 -24.86 -32.53 8.63
CA VAL A 251 -24.05 -32.41 9.85
C VAL A 251 -24.28 -31.07 10.54
N VAL A 252 -24.32 -29.96 9.79
CA VAL A 252 -24.63 -28.62 10.35
C VAL A 252 -26.04 -28.57 10.94
N LYS A 253 -27.04 -29.20 10.30
CA LYS A 253 -28.41 -29.30 10.82
C LYS A 253 -28.49 -30.17 12.09
N LEU A 254 -27.74 -31.27 12.16
CA LEU A 254 -27.67 -32.14 13.35
C LEU A 254 -27.04 -31.43 14.56
N LEU A 255 -25.99 -30.63 14.32
CA LEU A 255 -25.29 -29.85 15.35
C LEU A 255 -26.19 -28.79 16.02
N ASN A 256 -27.26 -28.35 15.35
CA ASN A 256 -28.18 -27.34 15.88
C ASN A 256 -29.30 -27.92 16.78
N THR A 257 -29.34 -29.25 16.97
CA THR A 257 -30.47 -29.94 17.64
C THR A 257 -30.11 -30.85 18.82
N SER A 258 -28.83 -31.02 19.18
CA SER A 258 -28.46 -31.99 20.23
C SER A 258 -27.42 -31.46 21.23
N CYS A 259 -27.77 -31.51 22.52
CA CYS A 259 -27.02 -30.99 23.67
C CYS A 259 -25.81 -31.84 24.13
N GLU A 260 -25.21 -32.71 23.31
CA GLU A 260 -24.08 -33.55 23.75
C GLU A 260 -22.75 -33.09 23.15
N LEU A 261 -22.11 -32.13 23.85
CA LEU A 261 -20.84 -31.49 23.48
C LEU A 261 -19.62 -32.45 23.36
N ILE A 262 -19.67 -33.65 23.96
CA ILE A 262 -18.50 -34.55 24.05
C ILE A 262 -18.39 -35.47 22.82
N ILE A 263 -19.52 -35.93 22.27
CA ILE A 263 -19.55 -36.77 21.07
C ILE A 263 -19.23 -35.94 19.82
N VAL A 264 -19.65 -34.67 19.80
CA VAL A 264 -19.33 -33.71 18.74
C VAL A 264 -17.82 -33.46 18.65
N TRP A 265 -17.12 -33.33 19.79
CA TRP A 265 -15.67 -33.11 19.81
C TRP A 265 -14.89 -34.32 19.28
N THR A 266 -15.26 -35.53 19.70
CA THR A 266 -14.60 -36.76 19.23
C THR A 266 -14.94 -37.09 17.78
N MET A 267 -16.16 -36.79 17.32
CA MET A 267 -16.49 -36.88 15.88
C MET A 267 -15.75 -35.83 15.05
N MET A 268 -15.56 -34.59 15.54
CA MET A 268 -14.76 -33.58 14.83
C MET A 268 -13.28 -33.99 14.72
N GLU A 269 -12.66 -34.47 15.80
CA GLU A 269 -11.28 -34.99 15.77
C GLU A 269 -11.13 -36.15 14.77
N THR A 270 -12.11 -37.06 14.72
CA THR A 270 -12.11 -38.20 13.80
C THR A 270 -12.40 -37.79 12.35
N LEU A 271 -13.28 -36.80 12.11
CA LEU A 271 -13.53 -36.21 10.79
C LEU A 271 -12.34 -35.41 10.26
N VAL A 272 -11.65 -34.67 11.13
CA VAL A 272 -10.40 -33.95 10.84
C VAL A 272 -9.26 -34.93 10.52
N SER A 273 -9.29 -36.13 11.09
CA SER A 273 -8.32 -37.19 10.82
C SER A 273 -8.65 -38.00 9.56
N CYS A 274 -9.93 -38.17 9.20
CA CYS A 274 -10.37 -39.00 8.06
C CYS A 274 -10.56 -38.23 6.74
N LEU A 275 -10.92 -36.95 6.79
CA LEU A 275 -10.86 -36.07 5.63
C LEU A 275 -9.49 -35.39 5.68
N GLN A 276 -8.76 -35.34 4.57
CA GLN A 276 -7.59 -34.46 4.45
C GLN A 276 -8.04 -32.98 4.51
N ILE A 277 -8.54 -32.50 5.66
CA ILE A 277 -9.21 -31.19 5.81
C ILE A 277 -8.26 -30.01 5.59
N SER A 278 -6.94 -30.24 5.51
CA SER A 278 -6.03 -29.20 5.01
C SER A 278 -6.46 -28.69 3.62
N SER A 279 -6.95 -29.58 2.73
CA SER A 279 -7.37 -29.17 1.37
C SER A 279 -8.73 -28.45 1.32
N VAL A 280 -9.57 -28.61 2.35
CA VAL A 280 -10.88 -27.93 2.44
C VAL A 280 -10.73 -26.56 3.10
N PHE A 281 -9.80 -26.40 4.05
CA PHE A 281 -9.50 -25.10 4.64
C PHE A 281 -8.74 -24.19 3.66
N ASP A 282 -7.83 -24.75 2.85
CA ASP A 282 -7.18 -24.02 1.75
C ASP A 282 -8.18 -23.60 0.66
N ALA A 283 -9.32 -24.28 0.54
CA ALA A 283 -10.40 -23.94 -0.39
C ALA A 283 -11.32 -22.78 0.09
N ILE A 284 -11.13 -22.27 1.32
CA ILE A 284 -11.98 -21.21 1.91
C ILE A 284 -11.26 -19.85 1.97
N SER A 285 -9.94 -19.80 1.81
CA SER A 285 -9.25 -18.50 1.75
C SER A 285 -9.69 -17.74 0.49
N LEU A 286 -10.48 -16.68 0.68
CA LEU A 286 -10.89 -15.77 -0.41
C LEU A 286 -9.68 -15.12 -1.10
N VAL A 287 -8.53 -15.08 -0.42
CA VAL A 287 -7.27 -14.48 -0.87
C VAL A 287 -6.16 -15.53 -0.92
N SER A 288 -5.64 -15.82 -2.11
CA SER A 288 -4.47 -16.70 -2.28
C SER A 288 -3.15 -15.96 -2.09
N GLU A 289 -3.06 -14.71 -2.56
CA GLU A 289 -1.89 -13.87 -2.42
C GLU A 289 -2.31 -12.40 -2.32
N ALA A 290 -1.54 -11.59 -1.59
CA ALA A 290 -1.70 -10.15 -1.55
C ALA A 290 -0.32 -9.46 -1.62
N LYS A 291 -0.23 -8.35 -2.35
CA LYS A 291 0.99 -7.53 -2.49
C LYS A 291 0.63 -6.06 -2.38
N MET A 292 1.47 -5.30 -1.70
CA MET A 292 1.40 -3.84 -1.73
C MET A 292 1.92 -3.32 -3.07
N ILE A 293 1.18 -2.38 -3.66
CA ILE A 293 1.48 -1.77 -4.98
C ILE A 293 2.22 -0.45 -4.78
N TRP A 294 1.66 0.41 -3.92
CA TRP A 294 2.17 1.76 -3.69
C TRP A 294 1.72 2.30 -2.33
N VAL A 295 2.48 3.25 -1.79
CA VAL A 295 2.16 4.00 -0.56
C VAL A 295 2.31 5.49 -0.80
N ASP A 296 1.40 6.27 -0.22
CA ASP A 296 1.37 7.73 -0.30
C ASP A 296 0.94 8.32 1.06
N ARG A 297 0.83 9.65 1.16
CA ARG A 297 0.52 10.35 2.43
C ARG A 297 -0.80 9.92 3.10
N LEU A 298 -1.74 9.34 2.35
CA LEU A 298 -3.08 9.00 2.83
C LEU A 298 -3.28 7.50 3.09
N GLY A 299 -2.36 6.64 2.65
CA GLY A 299 -2.53 5.19 2.78
C GLY A 299 -1.73 4.41 1.76
N PHE A 300 -2.17 3.18 1.48
CA PHE A 300 -1.52 2.28 0.54
C PHE A 300 -2.53 1.48 -0.27
N ASP A 301 -2.11 1.07 -1.46
CA ASP A 301 -2.88 0.19 -2.35
C ASP A 301 -2.35 -1.23 -2.28
N LEU A 302 -3.26 -2.21 -2.18
CA LEU A 302 -2.95 -3.62 -2.23
C LEU A 302 -3.55 -4.26 -3.48
N ARG A 303 -2.82 -5.17 -4.10
CA ARG A 303 -3.31 -6.13 -5.08
C ARG A 303 -3.64 -7.43 -4.39
N ILE A 304 -4.88 -7.88 -4.55
CA ILE A 304 -5.43 -9.11 -3.98
C ILE A 304 -5.69 -10.10 -5.12
N TYR A 305 -5.13 -11.30 -4.98
CA TYR A 305 -5.36 -12.42 -5.88
C TYR A 305 -6.37 -13.37 -5.23
N SER A 306 -7.50 -13.58 -5.90
CA SER A 306 -8.52 -14.52 -5.49
C SER A 306 -8.68 -15.62 -6.56
N PRO A 307 -8.49 -16.90 -6.21
CA PRO A 307 -8.63 -18.01 -7.17
C PRO A 307 -10.01 -18.06 -7.85
N GLN A 308 -11.06 -17.62 -7.15
CA GLN A 308 -12.44 -17.70 -7.63
C GLN A 308 -12.94 -16.40 -8.26
N LYS A 309 -12.49 -15.24 -7.76
CA LYS A 309 -13.05 -13.93 -8.12
C LYS A 309 -12.16 -13.13 -9.07
N GLY A 310 -10.89 -13.51 -9.23
CA GLY A 310 -9.90 -12.82 -10.06
C GLY A 310 -8.98 -11.90 -9.25
N VAL A 311 -8.46 -10.87 -9.90
CA VAL A 311 -7.49 -9.92 -9.32
C VAL A 311 -8.18 -8.59 -9.03
N PHE A 312 -7.91 -8.03 -7.85
CA PHE A 312 -8.48 -6.76 -7.40
C PHE A 312 -7.42 -5.84 -6.81
N ASP A 313 -7.59 -4.55 -7.01
CA ASP A 313 -6.87 -3.51 -6.29
C ASP A 313 -7.80 -2.89 -5.23
N VAL A 314 -7.27 -2.67 -4.03
CA VAL A 314 -8.00 -2.06 -2.91
C VAL A 314 -7.16 -0.97 -2.25
N ARG A 315 -7.82 0.11 -1.85
CA ARG A 315 -7.22 1.22 -1.12
C ARG A 315 -7.46 1.07 0.37
N ILE A 316 -6.40 0.99 1.17
CA ILE A 316 -6.50 1.02 2.63
C ILE A 316 -5.93 2.34 3.14
N PRO A 317 -6.75 3.22 3.73
CA PRO A 317 -6.27 4.50 4.24
C PRO A 317 -5.49 4.33 5.55
N PHE A 318 -4.50 5.19 5.76
CA PHE A 318 -3.94 5.37 7.09
C PHE A 318 -4.99 5.98 8.03
N PRO A 319 -4.93 5.71 9.35
CA PRO A 319 -5.81 6.35 10.32
C PRO A 319 -5.70 7.89 10.33
N ARG A 320 -4.53 8.42 9.93
CA ARG A 320 -4.24 9.84 9.76
C ARG A 320 -3.25 10.02 8.62
N GLU A 321 -3.29 11.20 8.00
CA GLU A 321 -2.30 11.60 7.00
C GLU A 321 -0.88 11.59 7.59
N VAL A 322 0.06 11.04 6.82
CA VAL A 322 1.49 10.94 7.17
C VAL A 322 2.31 11.90 6.33
N THR A 323 3.38 12.45 6.90
CA THR A 323 4.20 13.48 6.24
C THR A 323 5.61 13.02 5.89
N ASP A 324 6.04 11.88 6.42
CA ASP A 324 7.40 11.35 6.26
C ASP A 324 7.42 9.82 6.35
N GLU A 325 8.56 9.23 5.94
CA GLU A 325 8.76 7.78 5.95
C GLU A 325 8.54 7.17 7.34
N LYS A 326 9.04 7.84 8.39
CA LYS A 326 8.90 7.35 9.76
C LYS A 326 7.42 7.30 10.19
N GLY A 327 6.64 8.31 9.83
CA GLY A 327 5.20 8.35 10.05
C GLY A 327 4.46 7.25 9.30
N ALA A 328 4.85 6.98 8.06
CA ALA A 328 4.29 5.88 7.26
C ALA A 328 4.57 4.51 7.90
N LYS A 329 5.83 4.23 8.24
CA LYS A 329 6.24 2.97 8.92
C LYS A 329 5.57 2.82 10.29
N SER A 330 5.47 3.89 11.07
CA SER A 330 4.79 3.87 12.37
C SER A 330 3.29 3.61 12.22
N SER A 331 2.65 4.20 11.20
CA SER A 331 1.22 4.01 10.95
C SER A 331 0.94 2.58 10.49
N PHE A 332 1.75 2.06 9.56
CA PHE A 332 1.69 0.67 9.13
C PHE A 332 1.83 -0.30 10.32
N ASN A 333 2.85 -0.13 11.17
CA ASN A 333 3.05 -0.99 12.34
C ASN A 333 1.87 -0.93 13.34
N GLY A 334 1.30 0.26 13.56
CA GLY A 334 0.10 0.41 14.38
C GLY A 334 -1.10 -0.33 13.81
N MET A 335 -1.28 -0.29 12.49
CA MET A 335 -2.32 -1.07 11.79
C MET A 335 -2.04 -2.57 11.87
N SER A 336 -0.79 -3.03 11.71
CA SER A 336 -0.41 -4.44 11.87
C SER A 336 -0.76 -4.97 13.27
N GLN A 337 -0.43 -4.20 14.30
CA GLN A 337 -0.75 -4.54 15.68
C GLN A 337 -2.26 -4.62 15.91
N LEU A 338 -3.02 -3.60 15.47
CA LEU A 338 -4.47 -3.58 15.61
C LEU A 338 -5.12 -4.76 14.87
N ALA A 339 -4.67 -5.06 13.65
CA ALA A 339 -5.20 -6.17 12.87
C ALA A 339 -4.92 -7.52 13.55
N TRP A 340 -3.73 -7.69 14.12
CA TRP A 340 -3.39 -8.88 14.90
C TRP A 340 -4.28 -9.02 16.14
N GLU A 341 -4.53 -7.93 16.87
CA GLU A 341 -5.41 -7.95 18.05
C GLU A 341 -6.86 -8.30 17.70
N VAL A 342 -7.37 -7.78 16.59
CA VAL A 342 -8.71 -8.12 16.08
C VAL A 342 -8.78 -9.58 15.65
N GLU A 343 -7.79 -10.08 14.91
CA GLU A 343 -7.73 -11.48 14.47
C GLU A 343 -7.67 -12.46 15.66
N LYS A 344 -6.98 -12.08 16.74
CA LYS A 344 -6.90 -12.88 17.97
C LYS A 344 -8.08 -12.66 18.93
N ASN A 345 -9.10 -11.90 18.54
CA ASN A 345 -10.28 -11.55 19.34
C ASN A 345 -9.93 -10.84 20.67
N PHE A 346 -8.82 -10.11 20.74
CA PHE A 346 -8.51 -9.23 21.88
C PHE A 346 -9.32 -7.94 21.84
N HIS A 347 -9.64 -7.46 20.64
CA HIS A 347 -10.47 -6.28 20.39
C HIS A 347 -11.52 -6.57 19.33
N ALA A 348 -12.74 -6.07 19.51
CA ALA A 348 -13.74 -6.07 18.45
C ALA A 348 -13.37 -5.00 17.40
N PRO A 349 -13.59 -5.25 16.09
CA PRO A 349 -13.36 -4.26 15.06
C PRO A 349 -14.37 -3.11 15.19
N ASP A 350 -13.93 -1.96 15.71
CA ASP A 350 -14.72 -0.73 15.83
C ASP A 350 -14.42 0.24 14.68
N PHE A 351 -14.36 -0.28 13.45
CA PHE A 351 -14.12 0.51 12.24
C PHE A 351 -14.84 -0.12 11.04
N GLU A 352 -15.17 0.73 10.07
CA GLU A 352 -15.77 0.27 8.82
C GLU A 352 -14.71 -0.35 7.90
N LYS A 353 -14.98 -1.56 7.40
CA LYS A 353 -14.14 -2.21 6.39
C LYS A 353 -14.32 -1.53 5.02
N VAL A 354 -13.24 -1.48 4.25
CA VAL A 354 -13.23 -0.99 2.88
C VAL A 354 -14.02 -1.95 1.98
N LYS A 355 -15.03 -1.43 1.28
CA LYS A 355 -15.89 -2.21 0.36
C LYS A 355 -15.55 -1.98 -1.11
N GLU A 356 -14.84 -0.89 -1.42
CA GLU A 356 -14.50 -0.52 -2.79
C GLU A 356 -13.31 -1.35 -3.29
N LEU A 357 -13.60 -2.26 -4.22
CA LEU A 357 -12.64 -3.15 -4.87
C LEU A 357 -12.63 -2.86 -6.37
N LYS A 358 -11.46 -2.51 -6.92
CA LYS A 358 -11.27 -2.30 -8.35
C LYS A 358 -10.87 -3.61 -9.01
N LYS A 359 -11.72 -4.19 -9.85
CA LYS A 359 -11.39 -5.42 -10.58
C LYS A 359 -10.38 -5.14 -11.68
N ILE A 360 -9.28 -5.90 -11.71
CA ILE A 360 -8.26 -5.82 -12.76
C ILE A 360 -8.58 -6.86 -13.82
N VAL A 361 -8.83 -6.40 -15.05
CA VAL A 361 -9.33 -7.26 -16.15
C VAL A 361 -8.20 -7.68 -17.10
N TYR A 362 -7.07 -6.97 -17.09
CA TYR A 362 -5.96 -7.27 -17.98
C TYR A 362 -4.90 -8.11 -17.26
N SER A 363 -4.69 -9.34 -17.71
CA SER A 363 -3.58 -10.19 -17.26
C SER A 363 -2.37 -9.93 -18.16
N GLY A 364 -1.70 -8.80 -17.94
CA GLY A 364 -0.40 -8.53 -18.56
C GLY A 364 0.67 -9.36 -17.87
N GLY A 365 0.93 -10.57 -18.36
CA GLY A 365 2.14 -11.30 -18.00
C GLY A 365 3.37 -10.49 -18.41
N ARG A 366 4.26 -10.21 -17.47
CA ARG A 366 5.68 -10.04 -17.77
C ARG A 366 6.41 -11.31 -17.35
#